data_AF-A0A5E8ES49-F1
#
_entry.id   AF-A0A5E8ES49-F1
#
_cell.length_a   1.000
_cell.length_b   1.000
_cell.length_c   1.000
_cell.angle_alpha   90.00
_cell.angle_beta   90.00
_cell.angle_gamma   90.00
#
_symmetry.space_group_name_H-M   'P 1'
#
loop_
_entity.id
_entity.type
_entity.pdbx_description
1 polymer ?
#
loop_
_entity_poly.entity_id
_entity_poly.type
_entity_poly.pdbx_seq_one_letter_code
_entity_poly.pdbx_strand_id
1 'polypeptide(L)'
;MTSAKKKVQISVYLDPAVREGLVEYAARRDRSQSLVAEAAIASFLSPDADGQREAAVSKRLDRIDRRIARLERDVGISIETLAVFVRFWLATTPALPEPMAQAARAKGSERYEAFVAALGRRLAKGPTLGQEIPEDVAPSIDPSQD
;
A
#
# COMPACT_ATOMS: atom_id res chain seq x y z
N MET A 1 -43.95 -8.23 31.54
CA MET A 1 -42.98 -7.26 32.10
C MET A 1 -41.71 -8.02 32.47
N THR A 2 -40.70 -7.99 31.59
CA THR A 2 -39.44 -8.71 31.78
C THR A 2 -38.58 -7.95 32.78
N SER A 3 -38.41 -8.52 33.98
CA SER A 3 -37.55 -7.96 35.02
C SER A 3 -36.10 -7.86 34.51
N ALA A 4 -35.57 -6.65 34.42
CA ALA A 4 -34.17 -6.43 34.08
C ALA A 4 -33.29 -7.13 35.12
N LYS A 5 -32.46 -8.09 34.68
CA LYS A 5 -31.52 -8.81 35.55
C LYS A 5 -30.64 -7.78 36.27
N LYS A 6 -30.74 -7.70 37.60
CA LYS A 6 -29.93 -6.77 38.41
C LYS A 6 -28.45 -7.12 38.25
N LYS A 7 -27.62 -6.11 37.91
CA LYS A 7 -26.16 -6.24 37.85
C LYS A 7 -25.60 -6.49 39.26
N VAL A 8 -24.55 -7.31 39.35
CA VAL A 8 -23.87 -7.62 40.62
C VAL A 8 -22.83 -6.53 40.90
N GLN A 9 -22.87 -5.95 42.09
CA GLN A 9 -21.84 -5.00 42.53
C GLN A 9 -20.56 -5.75 42.90
N ILE A 10 -19.44 -5.30 42.35
CA ILE A 10 -18.10 -5.79 42.70
C ILE A 10 -17.27 -4.64 43.27
N SER A 11 -16.41 -4.94 44.24
CA SER A 11 -15.43 -4.00 44.78
C SER A 11 -14.03 -4.51 44.46
N VAL A 12 -13.28 -3.76 43.65
CA VAL A 12 -11.93 -4.11 43.20
C VAL A 12 -11.00 -2.92 43.41
N TYR A 13 -9.76 -3.21 43.77
CA TYR A 13 -8.71 -2.18 43.83
C TYR A 13 -8.14 -1.96 42.44
N LEU A 14 -8.02 -0.69 42.05
CA LEU A 14 -7.37 -0.27 40.80
C LEU A 14 -6.16 0.57 41.15
N ASP A 15 -5.10 0.42 40.37
CA ASP A 15 -4.00 1.38 40.39
C ASP A 15 -4.55 2.81 40.14
N PRO A 16 -4.04 3.85 40.84
CA PRO A 16 -4.54 5.21 40.70
C PRO A 16 -4.56 5.71 39.24
N ALA A 17 -3.54 5.37 38.45
CA ALA A 17 -3.45 5.79 37.05
C ALA A 17 -4.52 5.09 36.19
N VAL A 18 -4.82 3.82 36.48
CA VAL A 18 -5.88 3.07 35.78
C VAL A 18 -7.27 3.63 36.11
N ARG A 19 -7.50 3.99 37.39
CA ARG A 19 -8.75 4.64 37.81
C ARG A 19 -8.94 5.98 37.09
N GLU A 20 -7.89 6.79 37.02
CA GLU A 20 -7.94 8.09 36.33
C GLU A 20 -8.22 7.93 34.83
N GLY A 21 -7.54 6.98 34.17
CA GLY A 21 -7.80 6.65 32.77
C GLY A 21 -9.25 6.18 32.52
N LEU A 22 -9.84 5.40 33.42
CA LEU A 22 -11.25 5.00 33.34
C LEU A 22 -12.19 6.21 33.45
N VAL A 23 -11.92 7.12 34.39
CA VAL A 23 -12.72 8.35 34.58
C VAL A 23 -12.67 9.21 33.33
N GLU A 24 -11.47 9.47 32.80
CA GLU A 24 -11.27 10.29 31.60
C GLU A 24 -11.89 9.65 30.35
N TYR A 25 -11.73 8.34 30.16
CA TYR A 25 -12.30 7.62 29.04
C TYR A 25 -13.84 7.66 29.06
N ALA A 26 -14.44 7.48 30.24
CA ALA A 26 -15.88 7.53 30.45
C ALA A 26 -16.43 8.94 30.18
N ALA A 27 -15.75 9.97 30.71
CA ALA A 27 -16.13 11.37 30.51
C ALA A 27 -16.08 11.79 29.03
N ARG A 28 -15.02 11.43 28.30
CA ARG A 28 -14.87 11.74 26.87
C ARG A 28 -15.97 11.14 25.97
N ARG A 29 -16.67 10.11 26.45
CA ARG A 29 -17.72 9.39 25.70
C ARG A 29 -19.12 9.56 26.26
N ASP A 30 -19.27 10.39 27.30
CA ASP A 30 -20.54 10.57 28.02
C ASP A 30 -21.15 9.23 28.49
N ARG A 31 -20.31 8.34 29.04
CA ARG A 31 -20.71 7.01 29.55
C ARG A 31 -20.41 6.89 31.05
N SER A 32 -21.14 6.02 31.74
CA SER A 32 -20.84 5.72 33.14
C SER A 32 -19.59 4.85 33.26
N GLN A 33 -18.79 5.06 34.31
CA GLN A 33 -17.58 4.27 34.58
C GLN A 33 -17.92 2.78 34.74
N SER A 34 -19.05 2.45 35.37
CA SER A 34 -19.50 1.06 35.54
C SER A 34 -19.81 0.39 34.19
N LEU A 35 -20.39 1.11 33.22
CA LEU A 35 -20.65 0.59 31.88
C LEU A 35 -19.33 0.34 31.13
N VAL A 36 -18.39 1.27 31.21
CA VAL A 36 -17.07 1.14 30.57
C VAL A 36 -16.29 -0.02 31.20
N ALA A 37 -16.28 -0.12 32.53
CA ALA A 37 -15.60 -1.20 33.26
C ALA A 37 -16.20 -2.58 32.93
N GLU A 38 -17.53 -2.69 32.92
CA GLU A 38 -18.20 -3.94 32.53
C GLU A 38 -17.88 -4.33 31.09
N ALA A 39 -17.91 -3.38 30.15
CA ALA A 39 -17.57 -3.64 28.75
C ALA A 39 -16.10 -4.06 28.58
N ALA A 40 -15.18 -3.43 29.32
CA ALA A 40 -13.78 -3.78 29.31
C ALA A 40 -13.54 -5.19 29.88
N ILE A 41 -14.16 -5.53 31.02
CA ILE A 41 -14.07 -6.86 31.64
C ILE A 41 -14.70 -7.92 30.73
N ALA A 42 -15.88 -7.66 30.17
CA ALA A 42 -16.54 -8.58 29.25
C ALA A 42 -15.71 -8.78 27.96
N SER A 43 -15.08 -7.73 27.44
CA SER A 43 -14.18 -7.83 26.29
C SER A 43 -12.93 -8.63 26.63
N PHE A 44 -12.36 -8.45 27.82
CA PHE A 44 -11.16 -9.16 28.27
C PHE A 44 -11.41 -10.66 28.50
N LEU A 45 -12.58 -11.01 29.04
CA LEU A 45 -12.96 -12.39 29.32
C LEU A 45 -13.57 -13.11 28.11
N SER A 46 -13.73 -12.44 26.96
CA SER A 46 -14.31 -13.06 25.78
C SER A 46 -13.27 -13.94 25.07
N PRO A 47 -13.51 -15.26 24.94
CA PRO A 47 -12.59 -16.18 24.24
C PRO A 47 -12.43 -15.86 22.75
N ASP A 48 -13.26 -14.96 22.22
CA ASP A 48 -13.32 -14.55 20.83
C ASP A 48 -12.55 -13.25 20.53
N ALA A 49 -12.24 -12.42 21.53
CA ALA A 49 -11.74 -11.06 21.29
C ALA A 49 -10.34 -11.04 20.68
N ASP A 50 -9.43 -11.89 21.17
CA ASP A 50 -8.06 -11.95 20.69
C ASP A 50 -7.97 -12.75 19.39
N GLY A 51 -8.62 -13.93 19.34
CA GLY A 51 -8.63 -14.78 18.15
C GLY A 51 -9.29 -14.14 16.92
N GLN A 52 -10.39 -13.39 17.09
CA GLN A 52 -11.03 -12.70 15.95
C GLN A 52 -10.23 -11.49 15.47
N ARG A 53 -9.59 -10.75 16.38
CA ARG A 53 -8.70 -9.63 16.03
C ARG A 53 -7.48 -10.14 15.27
N GLU A 54 -6.83 -11.18 15.77
CA GLU A 54 -5.69 -11.82 15.11
C GLU A 54 -6.10 -12.38 13.74
N ALA A 55 -7.23 -13.08 13.64
CA ALA A 55 -7.72 -13.61 12.36
C ALA A 55 -8.05 -12.49 11.36
N ALA A 56 -8.58 -11.35 11.81
CA ALA A 56 -8.86 -10.21 10.94
C ALA A 56 -7.56 -9.55 10.43
N VAL A 57 -6.54 -9.45 11.29
CA VAL A 57 -5.21 -8.94 10.91
C VAL A 57 -4.55 -9.88 9.91
N SER A 58 -4.52 -11.19 10.18
CA SER A 58 -3.96 -12.19 9.27
C SER A 58 -4.65 -12.16 7.90
N LYS A 59 -5.99 -12.11 7.86
CA LYS A 59 -6.74 -11.97 6.59
C LYS A 59 -6.40 -10.68 5.84
N ARG A 60 -6.11 -9.59 6.54
CA ARG A 60 -5.70 -8.32 5.92
C ARG A 60 -4.29 -8.43 5.35
N LEU A 61 -3.37 -9.07 6.07
CA LEU A 61 -2.01 -9.35 5.60
C LEU A 61 -2.05 -10.24 4.35
N ASP A 62 -2.79 -11.34 4.37
CA ASP A 62 -2.97 -12.21 3.19
C ASP A 62 -3.48 -11.43 1.97
N ARG A 63 -4.41 -10.49 2.20
CA ARG A 63 -4.94 -9.64 1.12
C ARG A 63 -3.88 -8.68 0.58
N ILE A 64 -3.03 -8.14 1.45
CA ILE A 64 -1.92 -7.26 1.06
C ILE A 64 -0.91 -8.07 0.24
N ASP A 65 -0.51 -9.25 0.70
CA ASP A 65 0.44 -10.10 -0.01
C ASP A 65 -0.05 -10.47 -1.41
N ARG A 66 -1.35 -10.82 -1.54
CA ARG A 66 -1.94 -11.06 -2.86
C ARG A 66 -1.97 -9.82 -3.75
N ARG A 67 -2.09 -8.61 -3.18
CA ARG A 67 -2.02 -7.37 -3.95
C ARG A 67 -0.59 -7.08 -4.38
N ILE A 68 0.40 -7.30 -3.51
CA ILE A 68 1.81 -7.16 -3.82
C ILE A 68 2.21 -8.12 -4.94
N ALA A 69 1.86 -9.41 -4.83
CA ALA A 69 2.17 -10.40 -5.87
C ALA A 69 1.56 -10.04 -7.24
N ARG A 70 0.36 -9.44 -7.27
CA ARG A 70 -0.23 -8.93 -8.51
C ARG A 70 0.53 -7.71 -9.03
N LEU A 71 0.87 -6.76 -8.17
CA LEU A 71 1.65 -5.60 -8.56
C LEU A 71 3.03 -5.99 -9.09
N GLU A 72 3.72 -6.94 -8.46
CA GLU A 72 4.99 -7.48 -8.95
C GLU A 72 4.84 -8.08 -10.35
N ARG A 73 3.78 -8.86 -10.57
CA ARG A 73 3.45 -9.41 -11.89
C ARG A 73 3.21 -8.29 -12.91
N ASP A 74 2.37 -7.31 -12.59
CA ASP A 74 2.00 -6.23 -13.51
C ASP A 74 3.20 -5.33 -13.84
N VAL A 75 4.07 -5.08 -12.85
CA VAL A 75 5.35 -4.37 -13.03
C VAL A 75 6.28 -5.18 -13.92
N GLY A 76 6.41 -6.49 -13.69
CA GLY A 76 7.18 -7.38 -14.56
C GLY A 76 6.72 -7.33 -16.01
N ILE A 77 5.42 -7.46 -16.25
CA ILE A 77 4.80 -7.34 -17.59
C ILE A 77 5.10 -5.95 -18.20
N SER A 78 5.02 -4.89 -17.41
CA SER A 78 5.30 -3.53 -17.87
C SER A 78 6.76 -3.36 -18.30
N ILE A 79 7.71 -3.91 -17.51
CA ILE A 79 9.14 -3.90 -17.84
C ILE A 79 9.41 -4.70 -19.11
N GLU A 80 8.82 -5.89 -19.26
CA GLU A 80 8.96 -6.71 -20.46
C GLU A 80 8.40 -6.00 -21.70
N THR A 81 7.21 -5.42 -21.58
CA THR A 81 6.56 -4.67 -22.66
C THR A 81 7.42 -3.47 -23.09
N LEU A 82 7.95 -2.71 -22.12
CA LEU A 82 8.84 -1.58 -22.40
C LEU A 82 10.14 -2.03 -23.07
N ALA A 83 10.74 -3.14 -22.62
CA ALA A 83 11.94 -3.69 -23.24
C ALA A 83 11.69 -4.08 -24.71
N VAL A 84 10.56 -4.73 -24.99
CA VAL A 84 10.14 -5.06 -26.35
C VAL A 84 9.91 -3.80 -27.19
N PHE A 85 9.21 -2.80 -26.64
CA PHE A 85 8.96 -1.53 -27.31
C PHE A 85 10.26 -0.81 -27.68
N VAL A 86 11.21 -0.68 -26.75
CA VAL A 86 12.50 -0.03 -27.00
C VAL A 86 13.29 -0.77 -28.08
N ARG A 87 13.33 -2.11 -28.05
CA ARG A 87 13.98 -2.90 -29.11
C ARG A 87 13.33 -2.65 -30.46
N PHE A 88 12.00 -2.73 -30.53
CA PHE A 88 11.25 -2.49 -31.76
C PHE A 88 11.53 -1.08 -32.31
N TRP A 89 11.47 -0.06 -31.45
CA TRP A 89 11.71 1.33 -31.81
C TRP A 89 13.13 1.55 -32.35
N LEU A 90 14.16 1.02 -31.67
CA LEU A 90 15.56 1.14 -32.09
C LEU A 90 15.88 0.37 -33.38
N ALA A 91 15.14 -0.70 -33.65
CA ALA A 91 15.25 -1.52 -34.85
C ALA A 91 14.41 -1.00 -36.03
N THR A 92 13.51 -0.02 -35.80
CA THR A 92 12.64 0.52 -36.85
C THR A 92 13.49 1.22 -37.91
N THR A 93 13.68 0.54 -39.03
CA THR A 93 14.38 1.06 -40.21
C THR A 93 13.40 1.01 -41.38
N PRO A 94 13.34 2.02 -42.26
CA PRO A 94 12.55 1.93 -43.49
C PRO A 94 12.88 0.65 -44.25
N ALA A 95 11.91 0.09 -44.99
CA ALA A 95 12.13 -1.10 -45.80
C ALA A 95 13.28 -0.82 -46.80
N LEU A 96 14.40 -1.52 -46.60
CA LEU A 96 15.62 -1.39 -47.40
C LEU A 96 15.82 -2.69 -48.21
N PRO A 97 16.47 -2.62 -49.39
CA PRO A 97 16.91 -3.81 -50.12
C PRO A 97 17.75 -4.76 -49.24
N GLU A 98 17.66 -6.06 -49.48
CA GLU A 98 18.17 -7.15 -48.61
C GLU A 98 19.58 -6.93 -48.02
N PRO A 99 20.60 -6.45 -48.77
CA PRO A 99 21.94 -6.22 -48.22
C PRO A 99 21.99 -5.08 -47.20
N MET A 100 21.19 -4.03 -47.45
CA MET A 100 21.08 -2.87 -46.56
C MET A 100 20.20 -3.17 -45.35
N ALA A 101 19.20 -4.07 -45.49
CA ALA A 101 18.37 -4.52 -44.38
C ALA A 101 19.16 -5.29 -43.31
N GLN A 102 20.11 -6.14 -43.72
CA GLN A 102 20.94 -6.88 -42.77
C GLN A 102 21.89 -5.95 -41.99
N ALA A 103 22.53 -4.99 -42.67
CA ALA A 103 23.35 -3.97 -42.04
C ALA A 103 22.54 -3.08 -41.08
N ALA A 104 21.31 -2.72 -41.46
CA ALA A 104 20.39 -1.97 -40.60
C ALA A 104 19.99 -2.73 -39.33
N ARG A 105 19.69 -4.03 -39.43
CA ARG A 105 19.39 -4.90 -38.27
C ARG A 105 20.58 -4.99 -37.31
N ALA A 106 21.78 -5.20 -37.83
CA ALA A 106 23.00 -5.22 -37.02
C ALA A 106 23.19 -3.92 -36.23
N LYS A 107 22.98 -2.77 -36.90
CA LYS A 107 23.06 -1.45 -36.27
C LYS A 107 21.97 -1.21 -35.23
N GLY A 108 20.77 -1.78 -35.41
CA GLY A 108 19.71 -1.77 -34.40
C GLY A 108 20.12 -2.51 -33.12
N SER A 109 20.75 -3.68 -33.26
CA SER A 109 21.29 -4.44 -32.13
C SER A 109 22.37 -3.66 -31.36
N GLU A 110 23.33 -3.05 -32.07
CA GLU A 110 24.37 -2.21 -31.45
C GLU A 110 23.77 -1.05 -30.63
N ARG A 111 22.75 -0.36 -31.17
CA ARG A 111 22.05 0.71 -30.44
C ARG A 111 21.36 0.20 -29.18
N TYR A 112 20.77 -0.99 -29.24
CA TYR A 112 20.11 -1.58 -28.08
C TYR A 112 21.13 -1.93 -26.97
N GLU A 113 22.27 -2.51 -27.32
CA GLU A 113 23.34 -2.78 -26.35
C GLU A 113 23.87 -1.48 -25.71
N ALA A 114 24.07 -0.43 -26.52
CA ALA A 114 24.47 0.88 -26.03
C ALA A 114 23.43 1.49 -25.07
N PHE A 115 22.14 1.34 -25.38
CA PHE A 115 21.03 1.75 -24.51
C PHE A 115 21.08 1.01 -23.16
N VAL A 116 21.19 -0.32 -23.17
CA VAL A 116 21.26 -1.12 -21.94
C VAL A 116 22.46 -0.69 -21.08
N ALA A 117 23.63 -0.47 -21.69
CA ALA A 117 24.81 0.00 -20.97
C ALA A 117 24.61 1.41 -20.37
N ALA A 118 23.96 2.33 -21.10
CA ALA A 118 23.65 3.66 -20.61
C ALA A 118 22.65 3.63 -19.44
N LEU A 119 21.60 2.81 -19.55
CA LEU A 119 20.61 2.61 -18.49
C LEU A 119 21.27 2.03 -17.23
N GLY A 120 22.11 1.00 -17.37
CA GLY A 120 22.86 0.42 -16.25
C GLY A 120 23.75 1.45 -15.53
N ARG A 121 24.46 2.30 -16.28
CA ARG A 121 25.25 3.40 -15.69
C ARG A 121 24.39 4.39 -14.92
N ARG A 122 23.23 4.76 -15.47
CA ARG A 122 22.28 5.69 -14.81
C ARG A 122 21.72 5.09 -13.51
N LEU A 123 21.31 3.82 -13.52
CA LEU A 123 20.79 3.16 -12.31
C LEU A 123 21.85 3.01 -11.21
N ALA A 124 23.13 2.84 -11.56
CA ALA A 124 24.21 2.68 -10.60
C ALA A 124 24.69 4.00 -9.97
N LYS A 125 24.55 5.14 -10.67
CA LYS A 125 25.25 6.40 -10.30
C LYS A 125 24.43 7.68 -10.48
N GLY A 126 23.27 7.65 -11.12
CA GLY A 126 22.45 8.82 -11.43
C GLY A 126 21.24 8.98 -10.50
N PRO A 127 20.64 10.18 -10.46
CA PRO A 127 19.36 10.38 -9.80
C PRO A 127 18.30 9.49 -10.46
N THR A 128 17.35 9.02 -9.64
CA THR A 128 16.23 8.25 -10.17
C THR A 128 15.36 9.15 -11.03
N LEU A 129 14.75 8.61 -12.09
CA LEU A 129 13.89 9.39 -12.99
C LEU A 129 12.76 10.13 -12.24
N GLY A 130 12.26 9.56 -11.14
CA GLY A 130 11.25 10.20 -10.30
C GLY A 130 11.71 11.49 -9.63
N GLN A 131 13.01 11.66 -9.39
CA GLN A 131 13.57 12.91 -8.83
C GLN A 131 13.72 14.02 -9.88
N GLU A 132 13.62 13.68 -11.17
CA GLU A 132 13.64 14.63 -12.28
C GLU A 132 12.21 15.05 -12.71
N ILE A 133 11.18 14.36 -12.23
CA ILE A 133 9.77 14.65 -12.50
C ILE A 133 9.21 15.43 -11.29
N PRO A 134 8.84 16.71 -11.44
CA PRO A 134 8.20 17.47 -10.36
C PRO A 134 6.89 16.78 -9.93
N GLU A 135 6.71 16.53 -8.62
CA GLU A 135 5.47 15.93 -8.09
C GLU A 135 4.26 16.88 -8.15
N ASP A 136 4.47 18.16 -8.46
CA ASP A 136 3.41 19.17 -8.51
C ASP A 136 2.64 19.14 -9.83
N VAL A 137 1.70 18.21 -9.92
CA VAL A 137 0.46 18.40 -10.69
C VAL A 137 -0.70 18.37 -9.71
N ALA A 138 -0.84 19.44 -8.93
CA ALA A 138 -2.10 19.69 -8.26
C ALA A 138 -3.19 19.83 -9.35
N PRO A 139 -4.35 19.16 -9.24
CA PRO A 139 -5.45 19.42 -10.15
C PRO A 139 -5.82 20.88 -9.97
N SER A 140 -5.68 21.67 -11.04
CA SER A 140 -6.19 23.03 -11.10
C SER A 140 -7.71 22.93 -11.03
N ILE A 141 -8.26 22.99 -9.81
CA ILE A 141 -9.66 23.28 -9.59
C ILE A 141 -9.85 24.71 -10.05
N ASP A 142 -10.36 24.86 -11.27
CA ASP A 142 -10.78 26.13 -11.82
C ASP A 142 -11.96 26.67 -11.00
N PRO A 143 -11.84 27.80 -10.28
CA PRO A 143 -12.93 28.36 -9.48
C PRO A 143 -13.89 29.23 -10.32
N SER A 144 -13.81 29.23 -11.65
CA SER A 144 -14.69 30.07 -12.49
C SER A 144 -16.00 29.38 -12.92
N GLN A 145 -16.71 28.82 -11.95
CA GLN A 145 -18.16 28.59 -12.07
C GLN A 145 -18.86 29.19 -10.85
N ASP A 146 -19.08 30.51 -10.92
CA ASP A 146 -20.20 31.23 -10.29
C ASP A 146 -20.87 32.07 -11.39
#